data_AF-A0A3C0T319-F1
#
_entry.id   AF-A0A3C0T319-F1
#
_cell.length_a   1.000
_cell.length_b   1.000
_cell.length_c   1.000
_cell.angle_alpha   90.00
_cell.angle_beta   90.00
_cell.angle_gamma   90.00
#
_symmetry.space_group_name_H-M   'P 1'
#
loop_
_entity.id
_entity.type
_entity.pdbx_description
1 polymer ?
#
loop_
_entity_poly.entity_id
_entity_poly.type
_entity_poly.pdbx_seq_one_letter_code
_entity_poly.pdbx_strand_id
1 'polypeptide(L)'
;MTVSKDRLPLIEHSPGLKEFFTANPAPGVFILEAARESEWRKAFAEAGFDMLPTTPALTVKESLSPTQDRLTSYGDCVENWIGSFEATSEIIIEEISTKIKKLSMSAENKRKLEARAHKKLILTDSQLTVSNRPEERGEAGGLDHRAKIRLTERALELDNLLEITTAKEFDLEKRLVKPLQLVKSVSEIQGKPPVFLVEGIELPEEQELQIPITRISYLRMLKSSLFTP
;
A
#
# COMPACT_ATOMS: atom_id res chain seq x y z
N MET A 1 -2.78 -25.59 2.32
CA MET A 1 -1.73 -25.00 3.18
C MET A 1 -0.64 -24.42 2.29
N THR A 2 -0.13 -23.22 2.60
CA THR A 2 1.01 -22.61 1.90
C THR A 2 2.23 -22.59 2.81
N VAL A 3 3.40 -22.95 2.27
CA VAL A 3 4.65 -23.08 3.02
C VAL A 3 5.73 -22.27 2.30
N SER A 4 6.55 -21.54 3.05
CA SER A 4 7.69 -20.79 2.50
C SER A 4 8.73 -21.74 1.90
N LYS A 5 9.47 -21.26 0.89
CA LYS A 5 10.46 -22.07 0.16
C LYS A 5 11.53 -22.67 1.07
N ASP A 6 11.91 -21.97 2.13
CA ASP A 6 12.95 -22.41 3.07
C ASP A 6 12.51 -23.60 3.95
N ARG A 7 11.19 -23.83 4.07
CA ARG A 7 10.60 -24.89 4.90
C ARG A 7 10.13 -26.10 4.10
N LEU A 8 10.21 -26.04 2.77
CA LEU A 8 9.89 -27.15 1.87
C LEU A 8 10.70 -28.43 2.16
N PRO A 9 12.04 -28.37 2.37
CA PRO A 9 12.83 -29.58 2.60
C PRO A 9 12.42 -30.32 3.87
N LEU A 10 12.02 -29.59 4.91
CA LEU A 10 11.60 -30.16 6.20
C LEU A 10 10.32 -30.99 6.04
N ILE A 11 9.40 -30.53 5.20
CA ILE A 11 8.14 -31.24 4.92
C ILE A 11 8.40 -32.44 4.01
N GLU A 12 9.23 -32.29 2.97
CA GLU A 12 9.57 -33.38 2.04
C GLU A 12 10.38 -34.51 2.70
N HIS A 13 11.15 -34.21 3.74
CA HIS A 13 11.95 -35.19 4.47
C HIS A 13 11.26 -35.76 5.71
N SER A 14 10.08 -35.26 6.09
CA SER A 14 9.29 -35.84 7.18
C SER A 14 8.43 -37.00 6.66
N PRO A 15 8.71 -38.26 7.06
CA PRO A 15 7.97 -39.41 6.53
C PRO A 15 6.50 -39.42 6.96
N GLY A 16 6.17 -38.87 8.14
CA GLY A 16 4.81 -38.86 8.67
C GLY A 16 3.86 -37.84 8.03
N LEU A 17 4.36 -36.80 7.36
CA LEU A 17 3.48 -35.77 6.76
C LEU A 17 3.01 -36.13 5.34
N LYS A 18 3.73 -37.02 4.65
CA LYS A 18 3.42 -37.43 3.28
C LYS A 18 2.07 -38.15 3.15
N GLU A 19 1.67 -38.88 4.18
CA GLU A 19 0.43 -39.67 4.20
C GLU A 19 -0.83 -38.79 4.18
N PHE A 20 -0.71 -37.52 4.57
CA PHE A 20 -1.83 -36.59 4.64
C PHE A 20 -2.00 -35.73 3.39
N PHE A 21 -1.07 -35.80 2.43
CA PHE A 21 -1.14 -35.01 1.19
C PHE A 21 -2.05 -35.67 0.16
N THR A 22 -3.18 -35.00 -0.12
CA THR A 22 -4.11 -35.42 -1.18
C THR A 22 -3.64 -34.95 -2.55
N ALA A 23 -3.10 -33.73 -2.64
CA ALA A 23 -2.61 -33.16 -3.90
C ALA A 23 -1.57 -32.04 -3.68
N ASN A 24 -0.72 -31.84 -4.68
CA ASN A 24 0.31 -30.81 -4.72
C ASN A 24 0.13 -29.94 -5.99
N PRO A 25 -0.75 -28.92 -5.95
CA PRO A 25 -1.04 -28.08 -7.12
C PRO A 25 0.11 -27.15 -7.51
N ALA A 26 1.02 -26.82 -6.59
CA ALA A 26 2.18 -25.96 -6.87
C ALA A 26 3.27 -26.15 -5.79
N PRO A 27 4.56 -25.92 -6.09
CA PRO A 27 5.63 -26.01 -5.09
C PRO A 27 5.34 -25.13 -3.86
N GLY A 28 5.25 -25.75 -2.68
CA GLY A 28 4.92 -25.06 -1.43
C GLY A 28 3.43 -24.98 -1.12
N VAL A 29 2.56 -25.56 -1.96
CA VAL A 29 1.12 -25.62 -1.75
C VAL A 29 0.69 -27.07 -1.63
N PHE A 30 0.23 -27.45 -0.44
CA PHE A 30 -0.24 -28.81 -0.15
C PHE A 30 -1.74 -28.81 0.18
N ILE A 31 -2.48 -29.72 -0.45
CA ILE A 31 -3.87 -30.02 -0.13
C ILE A 31 -3.86 -31.19 0.85
N LEU A 32 -4.49 -30.97 2.01
CA LEU A 32 -4.61 -31.93 3.10
C LEU A 32 -6.07 -32.38 3.22
N GLU A 33 -6.29 -33.61 3.64
CA GLU A 33 -7.64 -34.14 3.85
C GLU A 33 -8.28 -33.51 5.09
N ALA A 34 -9.47 -32.91 4.92
CA ALA A 34 -10.20 -32.27 6.03
C ALA A 34 -10.72 -33.29 7.06
N ALA A 35 -10.99 -34.53 6.66
CA ALA A 35 -11.50 -35.57 7.56
C ALA A 35 -10.49 -35.96 8.66
N ARG A 36 -9.19 -35.75 8.42
CA ARG A 36 -8.09 -36.09 9.34
C ARG A 36 -7.41 -34.87 9.94
N GLU A 37 -8.13 -33.74 10.02
CA GLU A 37 -7.63 -32.45 10.50
C GLU A 37 -6.92 -32.52 11.85
N SER A 38 -7.48 -33.27 12.80
CA SER A 38 -6.88 -33.40 14.12
C SER A 38 -5.56 -34.18 14.13
N GLU A 39 -5.38 -35.11 13.19
CA GLU A 39 -4.21 -36.00 13.13
C GLU A 39 -3.04 -35.32 12.45
N TRP A 40 -3.27 -34.71 11.27
CA TRP A 40 -2.19 -33.99 10.60
C TRP A 40 -1.77 -32.75 11.40
N ARG A 41 -2.69 -32.05 12.09
CA ARG A 41 -2.29 -30.93 12.96
C ARG A 41 -1.33 -31.32 14.07
N LYS A 42 -1.55 -32.48 14.70
CA LYS A 42 -0.63 -32.99 15.71
C LYS A 42 0.73 -33.33 15.09
N ALA A 43 0.74 -34.02 13.96
CA ALA A 43 1.99 -34.34 13.26
C ALA A 43 2.77 -33.09 12.82
N PHE A 44 2.08 -32.03 12.38
CA PHE A 44 2.70 -30.75 12.03
C PHE A 44 3.20 -29.99 13.26
N ALA A 45 2.47 -30.01 14.37
CA ALA A 45 2.91 -29.40 15.64
C ALA A 45 4.14 -30.13 16.22
N GLU A 46 4.16 -31.45 16.17
CA GLU A 46 5.32 -32.28 16.56
C GLU A 46 6.54 -32.01 15.68
N ALA A 47 6.32 -31.74 14.39
CA ALA A 47 7.36 -31.33 13.46
C ALA A 47 7.80 -29.86 13.60
N GLY A 48 7.28 -29.12 14.59
CA GLY A 48 7.66 -27.75 14.90
C GLY A 48 7.04 -26.68 14.00
N PHE A 49 5.99 -27.04 13.25
CA PHE A 49 5.21 -26.08 12.46
C PHE A 49 4.08 -25.53 13.31
N ASP A 50 4.28 -24.32 13.83
CA ASP A 50 3.21 -23.57 14.50
C ASP A 50 2.21 -23.08 13.44
N MET A 51 1.07 -23.77 13.35
CA MET A 51 0.01 -23.40 12.41
C MET A 51 -0.86 -22.32 13.03
N LEU A 52 -1.10 -21.24 12.26
CA LEU A 52 -2.05 -20.20 12.64
C LEU A 52 -3.42 -20.82 13.00
N PRO A 53 -4.11 -20.30 14.02
CA PRO A 53 -5.40 -20.83 14.44
C PRO A 53 -6.40 -20.81 13.29
N THR A 54 -7.18 -21.89 13.18
CA THR A 54 -8.31 -21.96 12.27
C THR A 54 -9.26 -20.81 12.58
N THR A 55 -9.63 -20.02 11.59
CA THR A 55 -10.82 -19.19 11.71
C THR A 55 -11.99 -20.12 12.02
N PRO A 56 -12.76 -19.90 13.10
CA PRO A 56 -13.88 -20.76 13.43
C PRO A 56 -14.79 -20.84 12.21
N ALA A 57 -15.13 -22.06 11.81
CA ALA A 57 -16.12 -22.28 10.77
C ALA A 57 -17.37 -21.50 11.19
N LEU A 58 -17.71 -20.48 10.40
CA LEU A 58 -18.96 -19.75 10.57
C LEU A 58 -20.05 -20.82 10.48
N THR A 59 -20.67 -21.15 11.61
CA THR A 59 -21.91 -21.90 11.63
C THR A 59 -22.91 -21.02 10.89
N VAL A 60 -23.08 -21.28 9.60
CA VAL A 60 -24.15 -20.69 8.81
C VAL A 60 -25.42 -21.23 9.43
N LYS A 61 -26.00 -20.45 10.36
CA LYS A 61 -27.40 -20.61 10.72
C LYS A 61 -28.15 -20.55 9.39
N GLU A 62 -28.94 -21.58 9.11
CA GLU A 62 -29.87 -21.62 7.98
C GLU A 62 -30.77 -20.38 8.04
N SER A 63 -30.32 -19.31 7.41
CA SER A 63 -31.14 -18.17 7.05
C SER A 63 -31.06 -18.06 5.53
N LEU A 64 -31.97 -18.80 4.89
CA LEU A 64 -32.46 -18.59 3.53
C LEU A 64 -31.40 -18.09 2.52
N SER A 65 -30.61 -19.00 1.97
CA SER A 65 -29.88 -18.75 0.73
C SER A 65 -30.77 -19.06 -0.48
N PRO A 66 -31.12 -18.09 -1.33
CA PRO A 66 -31.66 -18.38 -2.65
C PRO A 66 -30.49 -18.67 -3.61
N THR A 67 -29.83 -19.83 -3.48
CA THR A 67 -28.68 -20.13 -4.36
C THR A 67 -28.36 -21.59 -4.59
N GLN A 68 -29.29 -22.52 -4.38
CA GLN A 68 -29.02 -23.95 -4.60
C GLN A 68 -29.58 -24.56 -5.89
N ASP A 69 -30.16 -23.78 -6.81
CA ASP A 69 -30.76 -24.35 -8.03
C ASP A 69 -30.21 -23.78 -9.35
N ARG A 70 -29.01 -23.19 -9.34
CA ARG A 70 -28.56 -22.38 -10.49
C ARG A 70 -27.23 -22.77 -11.12
N LEU A 71 -26.87 -24.06 -11.09
CA LEU A 71 -25.67 -24.58 -11.76
C LEU A 71 -25.93 -25.39 -13.04
N THR A 72 -27.15 -25.43 -13.57
CA THR A 72 -27.47 -26.10 -14.85
C THR A 72 -27.83 -25.17 -16.01
N SER A 73 -27.72 -23.84 -15.85
CA SER A 73 -27.87 -22.89 -16.96
C SER A 73 -26.77 -21.84 -16.92
N TYR A 74 -25.54 -22.25 -17.22
CA TYR A 74 -24.47 -21.31 -17.59
C TYR A 74 -24.41 -21.09 -19.12
N GLY A 75 -25.29 -21.73 -19.89
CA GLY A 75 -25.43 -21.55 -21.34
C GLY A 75 -26.39 -20.43 -21.76
N ASP A 76 -27.50 -20.21 -21.03
CA ASP A 76 -28.57 -19.30 -21.50
C ASP A 76 -28.53 -17.90 -20.85
N CYS A 77 -27.64 -17.69 -19.86
CA CYS A 77 -27.54 -16.40 -19.17
C CYS A 77 -26.70 -15.36 -19.93
N VAL A 78 -25.93 -15.78 -20.93
CA VAL A 78 -25.01 -14.89 -21.67
C VAL A 78 -25.71 -14.14 -22.80
N GLU A 79 -26.85 -14.64 -23.30
CA GLU A 79 -27.50 -14.03 -24.47
C GLU A 79 -28.41 -12.83 -24.13
N ASN A 80 -28.88 -12.68 -22.89
CA ASN A 80 -29.74 -11.56 -22.48
C ASN A 80 -29.10 -10.55 -21.52
N TRP A 81 -27.81 -10.68 -21.25
CA TRP A 81 -27.05 -9.73 -20.40
C TRP A 81 -26.21 -8.74 -21.22
N ILE A 82 -26.69 -8.42 -22.42
CA ILE A 82 -26.17 -7.34 -23.28
C ILE A 82 -27.32 -6.36 -23.49
N GLY A 83 -27.77 -5.73 -22.41
CA GLY A 83 -28.88 -4.79 -22.45
C GLY A 83 -28.70 -3.71 -21.39
N SER A 84 -28.32 -2.51 -21.83
CA SER A 84 -28.40 -1.26 -21.06
C SER A 84 -27.37 -1.01 -19.95
N PHE A 85 -26.11 -1.44 -20.08
CA PHE A 85 -25.07 -1.00 -19.14
C PHE A 85 -24.56 0.43 -19.42
N GLU A 86 -24.65 0.90 -20.67
CA GLU A 86 -24.14 2.22 -21.05
C GLU A 86 -25.08 3.35 -20.58
N ALA A 87 -26.38 3.22 -20.83
CA ALA A 87 -27.38 4.23 -20.50
C ALA A 87 -27.46 4.52 -18.98
N THR A 88 -27.36 3.50 -18.13
CA THR A 88 -27.37 3.69 -16.67
C THR A 88 -26.11 4.39 -16.18
N SER A 89 -24.97 4.20 -16.86
CA SER A 89 -23.70 4.80 -16.46
C SER A 89 -23.64 6.30 -16.74
N GLU A 90 -24.28 6.77 -17.82
CA GLU A 90 -24.34 8.19 -18.16
C GLU A 90 -25.21 8.97 -17.17
N ILE A 91 -26.37 8.42 -16.79
CA ILE A 91 -27.29 9.03 -15.81
C ILE A 91 -26.60 9.22 -14.45
N ILE A 92 -25.85 8.20 -13.99
CA ILE A 92 -25.11 8.26 -12.72
C ILE A 92 -24.01 9.34 -12.78
N ILE A 93 -23.30 9.46 -13.90
CA ILE A 93 -22.25 10.48 -14.08
C ILE A 93 -22.85 11.88 -14.06
N GLU A 94 -23.98 12.09 -14.73
CA GLU A 94 -24.68 13.37 -14.72
C GLU A 94 -25.14 13.75 -13.32
N GLU A 95 -25.78 12.84 -12.59
CA GLU A 95 -26.19 13.04 -11.20
C GLU A 95 -25.01 13.41 -10.30
N ILE A 96 -23.91 12.68 -10.39
CA ILE A 96 -22.69 12.94 -9.62
C ILE A 96 -22.09 14.31 -10.00
N SER A 97 -22.05 14.65 -11.28
CA SER A 97 -21.51 15.93 -11.77
C SER A 97 -22.31 17.13 -11.23
N THR A 98 -23.64 17.02 -11.18
CA THR A 98 -24.49 18.08 -10.62
C THR A 98 -24.27 18.26 -9.13
N LYS A 99 -24.03 17.17 -8.39
CA LYS A 99 -23.68 17.20 -6.97
C LYS A 99 -22.30 17.82 -6.73
N ILE A 100 -21.30 17.50 -7.55
CA ILE A 100 -19.96 18.12 -7.48
C ILE A 100 -20.04 19.64 -7.67
N LYS A 101 -20.87 20.12 -8.61
CA LYS A 101 -21.08 21.56 -8.82
C LYS A 101 -21.64 22.27 -7.60
N LYS A 102 -22.57 21.63 -6.88
CA LYS A 102 -23.24 22.16 -5.66
C LYS A 102 -22.32 22.21 -4.43
N LEU A 103 -21.23 21.44 -4.39
CA LEU A 103 -20.30 21.45 -3.26
C LEU A 103 -19.47 22.76 -3.23
N SER A 104 -19.29 23.32 -2.03
CA SER A 104 -18.42 24.49 -1.79
C SER A 104 -16.96 24.04 -1.66
N MET A 105 -16.24 23.93 -2.78
CA MET A 105 -14.85 23.46 -2.80
C MET A 105 -13.96 24.29 -3.74
N SER A 106 -12.64 24.22 -3.55
CA SER A 106 -11.65 24.74 -4.49
C SER A 106 -11.87 24.17 -5.90
N ALA A 107 -11.68 25.00 -6.93
CA ALA A 107 -11.82 24.63 -8.33
C ALA A 107 -10.95 23.41 -8.71
N GLU A 108 -9.80 23.26 -8.04
CA GLU A 108 -8.89 22.13 -8.24
C GLU A 108 -9.48 20.80 -7.74
N ASN A 109 -10.13 20.82 -6.57
CA ASN A 109 -10.75 19.62 -5.99
C ASN A 109 -11.99 19.19 -6.80
N LYS A 110 -12.73 20.16 -7.35
CA LYS A 110 -13.87 19.87 -8.25
C LYS A 110 -13.42 19.13 -9.51
N ARG A 111 -12.36 19.61 -10.18
CA ARG A 111 -11.79 18.95 -11.36
C ARG A 111 -11.32 17.52 -11.07
N LYS A 112 -10.75 17.27 -9.89
CA LYS A 112 -10.31 15.93 -9.47
C LYS A 112 -11.49 14.98 -9.26
N LEU A 113 -12.56 15.45 -8.60
CA LEU A 113 -13.78 14.66 -8.43
C LEU A 113 -14.47 14.39 -9.77
N GLU A 114 -14.52 15.37 -10.67
CA GLU A 114 -15.06 15.21 -12.02
C GLU A 114 -14.27 14.18 -12.83
N ALA A 115 -12.93 14.24 -12.79
CA ALA A 115 -12.08 13.25 -13.45
C ALA A 115 -12.30 11.82 -12.91
N ARG A 116 -12.56 11.68 -11.60
CA ARG A 116 -12.87 10.38 -10.97
C ARG A 116 -14.27 9.90 -11.33
N ALA A 117 -15.26 10.79 -11.40
CA ALA A 117 -16.61 10.49 -11.86
C ALA A 117 -16.60 9.99 -13.32
N HIS A 118 -15.87 10.69 -14.20
CA HIS A 118 -15.73 10.28 -15.61
C HIS A 118 -15.02 8.93 -15.77
N LYS A 119 -14.08 8.61 -14.87
CA LYS A 119 -13.42 7.29 -14.81
C LYS A 119 -14.29 6.21 -14.14
N LYS A 120 -15.55 6.49 -13.81
CA LYS A 120 -16.48 5.57 -13.13
C LYS A 120 -15.96 5.07 -11.77
N LEU A 121 -15.12 5.86 -11.09
CA LEU A 121 -14.53 5.55 -9.77
C LEU A 121 -15.36 6.09 -8.59
N ILE A 122 -16.40 6.87 -8.87
CA ILE A 122 -17.36 7.38 -7.90
C ILE A 122 -18.72 6.84 -8.32
N LEU A 123 -19.32 6.04 -7.46
CA LEU A 123 -20.60 5.37 -7.70
C LEU A 123 -21.68 5.84 -6.73
N THR A 124 -21.29 6.40 -5.59
CA THR A 124 -22.21 6.84 -4.53
C THR A 124 -21.82 8.20 -3.98
N ASP A 125 -22.81 8.90 -3.43
CA ASP A 125 -22.62 10.23 -2.84
C ASP A 125 -21.65 10.22 -1.65
N SER A 126 -21.59 9.10 -0.91
CA SER A 126 -20.66 8.94 0.22
C SER A 126 -19.19 9.11 -0.18
N GLN A 127 -18.86 8.87 -1.45
CA GLN A 127 -17.51 8.97 -2.00
C GLN A 127 -17.16 10.39 -2.47
N LEU A 128 -18.11 11.33 -2.44
CA LEU A 128 -17.89 12.75 -2.73
C LEU A 128 -17.22 13.51 -1.58
N THR A 129 -16.98 12.84 -0.44
CA THR A 129 -16.16 13.42 0.61
C THR A 129 -14.73 13.55 0.09
N VAL A 130 -14.30 14.78 -0.13
CA VAL A 130 -12.88 15.04 -0.29
C VAL A 130 -12.25 14.64 1.03
N SER A 131 -11.50 13.54 0.99
CA SER A 131 -10.39 13.37 1.90
C SER A 131 -9.56 14.64 1.75
N ASN A 132 -9.77 15.62 2.62
CA ASN A 132 -8.94 16.82 2.79
C ASN A 132 -7.55 16.41 3.31
N ARG A 133 -7.05 15.24 2.89
CA ARG A 133 -5.64 14.93 2.99
C ARG A 133 -4.95 15.93 2.08
N PRO A 134 -4.14 16.85 2.63
CA PRO A 134 -3.31 17.70 1.82
C PRO A 134 -2.56 16.80 0.84
N GLU A 135 -2.52 17.17 -0.44
CA GLU A 135 -1.67 16.46 -1.37
C GLU A 135 -0.28 16.37 -0.76
N GLU A 136 0.17 15.13 -0.63
CA GLU A 136 1.47 14.84 -0.09
C GLU A 136 2.48 15.31 -1.14
N ARG A 137 2.89 16.57 -1.04
CA ARG A 137 4.02 17.07 -1.82
C ARG A 137 5.22 16.22 -1.41
N GLY A 138 5.52 15.22 -2.23
CA GLY A 138 6.67 14.33 -2.05
C GLY A 138 7.97 14.97 -2.49
N GLU A 139 7.96 16.24 -2.90
CA GLU A 139 9.10 16.93 -3.50
C GLU A 139 9.17 18.37 -2.97
N ALA A 140 10.39 18.82 -2.68
CA ALA A 140 10.69 20.17 -2.22
C ALA A 140 11.99 20.65 -2.87
N GLY A 141 11.94 21.76 -3.61
CA GLY A 141 13.08 22.32 -4.33
C GLY A 141 13.40 23.77 -3.99
N GLY A 142 14.61 24.20 -4.35
CA GLY A 142 15.03 25.60 -4.30
C GLY A 142 15.24 26.14 -2.88
N LEU A 143 14.83 27.40 -2.67
CA LEU A 143 15.03 28.15 -1.42
C LEU A 143 13.96 27.86 -0.35
N ASP A 144 13.02 26.95 -0.61
CA ASP A 144 11.98 26.61 0.36
C ASP A 144 12.50 25.64 1.43
N HIS A 145 13.14 26.21 2.45
CA HIS A 145 13.66 25.44 3.59
C HIS A 145 12.54 24.82 4.42
N ARG A 146 11.36 25.46 4.50
CA ARG A 146 10.23 24.98 5.30
C ARG A 146 9.62 23.73 4.67
N ALA A 147 9.51 23.68 3.35
CA ALA A 147 9.07 22.49 2.63
C ALA A 147 10.07 21.33 2.80
N LYS A 148 11.39 21.61 2.71
CA LYS A 148 12.44 20.60 2.92
C LYS A 148 12.42 20.00 4.33
N ILE A 149 12.24 20.83 5.36
CA ILE A 149 12.09 20.39 6.75
C ILE A 149 10.90 19.44 6.89
N ARG A 150 9.71 19.89 6.47
CA ARG A 150 8.48 19.10 6.58
C ARG A 150 8.53 17.79 5.82
N LEU A 151 9.16 17.80 4.63
CA LEU A 151 9.33 16.62 3.83
C LEU A 151 10.26 15.60 4.50
N THR A 152 11.30 16.08 5.19
CA THR A 152 12.22 15.24 5.96
C THR A 152 11.55 14.66 7.21
N GLU A 153 10.84 15.49 7.99
CA GLU A 153 10.04 15.04 9.15
C GLU A 153 9.07 13.93 8.74
N ARG A 154 8.39 14.14 7.62
CA ARG A 154 7.46 13.16 7.08
C ARG A 154 8.14 11.86 6.62
N ALA A 155 9.32 11.96 5.99
CA ALA A 155 10.06 10.79 5.59
C ALA A 155 10.51 9.96 6.80
N LEU A 156 10.85 10.61 7.91
CA LEU A 156 11.13 9.96 9.20
C LEU A 156 9.88 9.26 9.77
N GLU A 157 8.73 9.93 9.76
CA GLU A 157 7.46 9.35 10.26
C GLU A 157 7.03 8.09 9.50
N LEU A 158 7.29 8.06 8.19
CA LEU A 158 6.85 6.98 7.30
C LEU A 158 7.96 5.95 6.98
N ASP A 159 9.15 6.09 7.57
CA ASP A 159 10.37 5.33 7.24
C ASP A 159 10.62 5.24 5.71
N ASN A 160 10.45 6.37 5.02
CA ASN A 160 10.67 6.49 3.58
C ASN A 160 12.08 6.98 3.26
N LEU A 161 12.59 6.59 2.08
CA LEU A 161 13.88 7.05 1.59
C LEU A 161 13.77 8.48 1.01
N LEU A 162 14.88 9.22 1.06
CA LEU A 162 15.01 10.55 0.49
C LEU A 162 16.05 10.55 -0.64
N GLU A 163 15.68 11.05 -1.81
CA GLU A 163 16.62 11.46 -2.85
C GLU A 163 16.99 12.93 -2.60
N ILE A 164 18.26 13.18 -2.30
CA ILE A 164 18.81 14.50 -2.01
C ILE A 164 19.71 14.91 -3.17
N THR A 165 19.42 16.05 -3.78
CA THR A 165 20.31 16.67 -4.77
C THR A 165 21.04 17.85 -4.14
N THR A 166 22.36 17.82 -4.16
CA THR A 166 23.23 18.92 -3.72
C THR A 166 24.02 19.49 -4.90
N ALA A 167 24.07 20.81 -5.00
CA ALA A 167 24.98 21.48 -5.93
C ALA A 167 26.38 21.55 -5.32
N LYS A 168 27.35 20.89 -5.95
CA LYS A 168 28.77 20.94 -5.56
C LYS A 168 29.57 21.54 -6.71
N GLU A 169 30.06 22.76 -6.49
CA GLU A 169 30.83 23.58 -7.44
C GLU A 169 30.11 23.85 -8.77
N PHE A 170 29.98 22.84 -9.64
CA PHE A 170 29.30 22.92 -10.95
C PHE A 170 28.44 21.70 -11.29
N ASP A 171 28.48 20.65 -10.47
CA ASP A 171 27.71 19.43 -10.69
C ASP A 171 26.58 19.25 -9.66
N LEU A 172 25.51 18.62 -10.12
CA LEU A 172 24.39 18.21 -9.30
C LEU A 172 24.61 16.76 -8.88
N GLU A 173 25.08 16.56 -7.65
CA GLU A 173 25.21 15.24 -7.06
C GLU A 173 23.88 14.80 -6.48
N LYS A 174 23.38 13.64 -6.91
CA LYS A 174 22.19 12.99 -6.37
C LYS A 174 22.60 11.86 -5.43
N ARG A 175 22.02 11.83 -4.23
CA ARG A 175 22.31 10.87 -3.19
C ARG A 175 21.03 10.27 -2.65
N LEU A 176 21.02 8.97 -2.40
CA LEU A 176 19.90 8.27 -1.81
C LEU A 176 20.18 8.10 -0.32
N VAL A 177 19.32 8.65 0.53
CA VAL A 177 19.55 8.75 1.98
C VAL A 177 18.36 8.16 2.72
N LYS A 178 18.63 7.24 3.65
CA LYS A 178 17.67 6.85 4.68
C LYS A 178 17.78 7.85 5.84
N PRO A 179 16.78 8.71 6.08
CA PRO A 179 16.86 9.68 7.16
C PRO A 179 16.79 8.95 8.52
N LEU A 180 17.67 9.33 9.45
CA LEU A 180 17.67 8.85 10.83
C LEU A 180 17.10 9.90 11.77
N GLN A 181 17.51 11.16 11.59
CA GLN A 181 17.05 12.25 12.45
C GLN A 181 17.13 13.61 11.74
N LEU A 182 16.28 14.54 12.18
CA LEU A 182 16.40 15.95 11.86
C LEU A 182 16.84 16.72 13.11
N VAL A 183 18.07 17.25 13.09
CA VAL A 183 18.66 17.97 14.22
C VAL A 183 18.59 19.48 13.98
N LYS A 184 18.09 20.21 14.96
CA LYS A 184 18.11 21.68 14.97
C LYS A 184 19.38 22.16 15.66
N SER A 185 20.38 22.57 14.89
CA SER A 185 21.60 23.16 15.41
C SER A 185 21.38 24.63 15.71
N VAL A 186 21.48 24.99 16.99
CA VAL A 186 21.49 26.39 17.44
C VAL A 186 22.94 26.86 17.38
N SER A 187 23.30 27.62 16.35
CA SER A 187 24.59 28.28 16.32
C SER A 187 24.58 29.37 17.40
N GLU A 188 25.39 29.22 18.46
CA GLU A 188 25.51 30.16 19.59
C GLU A 188 26.06 31.55 19.22
N ILE A 189 26.31 31.78 17.93
CA ILE A 189 26.77 33.06 17.40
C ILE A 189 25.57 34.00 17.34
N GLN A 190 25.58 34.99 18.25
CA GLN A 190 24.57 36.05 18.39
C GLN A 190 24.08 36.54 17.01
N GLY A 191 22.81 36.25 16.69
CA GLY A 191 22.11 36.82 15.53
C GLY A 191 21.96 35.93 14.28
N LYS A 192 22.49 34.70 14.25
CA LYS A 192 22.23 33.77 13.12
C LYS A 192 20.97 32.91 13.33
N PRO A 193 20.15 32.67 12.29
CA PRO A 193 19.01 31.76 12.37
C PRO A 193 19.48 30.31 12.60
N PRO A 194 18.67 29.48 13.29
CA PRO A 194 19.01 28.07 13.54
C PRO A 194 19.13 27.31 12.22
N VAL A 195 20.12 26.41 12.14
CA VAL A 195 20.37 25.56 10.97
C VAL A 195 19.81 24.18 11.24
N PHE A 196 19.05 23.64 10.30
CA PHE A 196 18.53 22.28 10.36
C PHE A 196 19.47 21.34 9.60
N LEU A 197 19.88 20.25 10.25
CA LEU A 197 20.75 19.20 9.75
C LEU A 197 19.94 17.93 9.57
N VAL A 198 19.99 17.34 8.38
CA VAL A 198 19.47 16.01 8.10
C VAL A 198 20.60 15.01 8.37
N GLU A 199 20.39 14.13 9.32
CA GLU A 199 21.28 13.01 9.62
C GLU A 199 20.65 11.74 9.06
N GLY A 200 21.44 10.95 8.34
CA GLY A 200 20.95 9.74 7.69
C GLY A 200 22.06 8.84 7.21
N ILE A 201 21.67 7.72 6.63
CA ILE A 201 22.57 6.74 6.03
C ILE A 201 22.45 6.86 4.51
N GLU A 202 23.56 7.13 3.84
CA GLU A 202 23.65 7.13 2.38
C GLU A 202 23.73 5.70 1.85
N LEU A 203 22.90 5.37 0.85
CA LEU A 203 22.83 4.06 0.21
C LEU A 203 23.47 4.14 -1.19
N PRO A 204 24.18 3.08 -1.65
CA PRO A 204 24.30 1.75 -1.05
C PRO A 204 25.47 1.56 -0.07
N GLU A 205 26.33 2.57 0.11
CA GLU A 205 27.60 2.42 0.84
C GLU A 205 27.45 2.42 2.39
N GLU A 206 26.23 2.62 2.89
CA GLU A 206 25.87 2.69 4.31
C GLU A 206 26.70 3.72 5.11
N GLN A 207 27.05 4.84 4.47
CA GLN A 207 27.82 5.90 5.11
C GLN A 207 26.93 6.86 5.88
N GLU A 208 27.35 7.23 7.10
CA GLU A 208 26.68 8.28 7.86
C GLU A 208 26.89 9.64 7.18
N LEU A 209 25.78 10.33 6.94
CA LEU A 209 25.75 11.58 6.21
C LEU A 209 25.00 12.63 7.01
N GLN A 210 25.63 13.80 7.15
CA GLN A 210 25.01 14.98 7.75
C GLN A 210 24.97 16.12 6.73
N ILE A 211 23.78 16.50 6.28
CA ILE A 211 23.60 17.59 5.30
C ILE A 211 22.72 18.70 5.90
N PRO A 212 23.18 19.96 5.90
CA PRO A 212 22.32 21.08 6.24
C PRO A 212 21.27 21.32 5.14
N ILE A 213 20.02 21.56 5.53
CA ILE A 213 18.88 21.77 4.62
C ILE A 213 19.11 22.93 3.63
N THR A 214 19.95 23.90 4.03
CA THR A 214 20.35 25.02 3.18
C THR A 214 21.19 24.61 1.97
N ARG A 215 21.97 23.53 2.06
CA ARG A 215 22.78 23.01 0.94
C ARG A 215 22.01 22.09 -0.01
N ILE A 216 20.82 21.64 0.40
CA ILE A 216 19.97 20.77 -0.41
C ILE A 216 19.29 21.62 -1.49
N SER A 217 19.62 21.39 -2.76
CA SER A 217 18.98 22.09 -3.89
C SER A 217 17.60 21.51 -4.19
N TYR A 218 17.46 20.19 -4.08
CA TYR A 218 16.21 19.48 -4.32
C TYR A 218 16.12 18.25 -3.42
N LEU A 219 14.93 17.98 -2.90
CA LEU A 219 14.62 16.88 -1.99
C LEU A 219 13.37 16.18 -2.49
N ARG A 220 13.43 14.85 -2.62
CA ARG A 220 12.30 14.02 -3.03
C ARG A 220 12.17 12.83 -2.10
N MET A 221 10.97 12.59 -1.58
CA MET A 221 10.64 11.41 -0.79
C MET A 221 10.21 10.28 -1.72
N LEU A 222 10.89 9.15 -1.61
CA LEU A 222 10.57 7.91 -2.32
C LEU A 222 9.68 7.05 -1.41
N LYS A 223 8.47 6.76 -1.87
CA LYS A 223 7.53 5.90 -1.14
C LYS A 223 8.06 4.46 -1.19
N SER A 224 8.29 3.86 -0.03
CA SER A 224 8.75 2.47 0.10
C SER A 224 7.63 1.44 -0.12
N SER A 225 6.36 1.86 -0.10
CA SER A 225 5.23 0.97 -0.32
C SER A 225 4.98 0.70 -1.81
N LEU A 226 5.02 -0.59 -2.19
CA LEU A 226 4.56 -1.09 -3.49
C LEU A 226 3.03 -1.07 -3.65
N PHE A 227 2.30 -0.79 -2.56
CA PHE A 227 0.85 -0.73 -2.55
C PHE A 227 0.39 0.64 -2.03
N THR A 228 -0.22 1.43 -2.92
CA THR A 228 -0.95 2.64 -2.52
C THR A 228 -2.38 2.21 -2.16
N PRO A 229 -2.96 2.63 -1.03
CA PRO A 229 -4.39 2.45 -0.77
C PRO A 229 -5.26 3.27 -1.71
#